data_AF-A0A1C5QDB2-F1
#
_entry.id   AF-A0A1C5QDB2-F1
#
_cell.length_a   1.000
_cell.length_b   1.000
_cell.length_c   1.000
_cell.angle_alpha   90.00
_cell.angle_beta   90.00
_cell.angle_gamma   90.00
#
_symmetry.space_group_name_H-M   'P 1'
#
loop_
_entity.id
_entity.type
_entity.pdbx_description
1 polymer ?
#
loop_
_entity_poly.entity_id
_entity_poly.type
_entity_poly.pdbx_seq_one_letter_code
_entity_poly.pdbx_strand_id
1 'polypeptide(L)'
;MVNPMVQVLAAWAGALGFSILFNLRGKKLFWVSLGGLLVWAAYDRLHLIFDSDYVCCFGAAAILQIYAECMARRQKTPVTVFLVAAMIPMIPGGPLYHTMEAALRQEWKVFADQGLSTLLFTLGIAGGVLCVTAVFSLIRRGLSGFPATRCSAGQH
;
A
#
# COMPACT_ATOMS: atom_id res chain seq x y z
N MET A 1 -6.60 -8.08 -23.32
CA MET A 1 -7.43 -6.95 -22.84
C MET A 1 -8.38 -7.50 -21.78
N VAL A 2 -7.99 -7.41 -20.50
CA VAL A 2 -8.86 -7.81 -19.38
C VAL A 2 -9.84 -6.68 -19.09
N ASN A 3 -11.14 -6.99 -19.07
CA ASN A 3 -12.16 -5.98 -18.83
C ASN A 3 -11.99 -5.37 -17.42
N PRO A 4 -12.03 -4.02 -17.28
CA PRO A 4 -11.83 -3.36 -15.98
C PRO A 4 -12.83 -3.83 -14.91
N MET A 5 -14.04 -4.26 -15.32
CA MET A 5 -15.02 -4.88 -14.44
C MET A 5 -14.51 -6.17 -13.77
N VAL A 6 -13.75 -7.00 -14.49
CA VAL A 6 -13.22 -8.27 -13.95
C VAL A 6 -12.10 -7.99 -12.96
N GLN A 7 -11.29 -6.96 -13.18
CA GLN A 7 -10.26 -6.54 -12.22
C GLN A 7 -10.87 -6.05 -10.91
N VAL A 8 -11.94 -5.24 -10.98
CA VAL A 8 -12.66 -4.78 -9.79
C VAL A 8 -13.29 -5.96 -9.04
N LEU A 9 -13.89 -6.91 -9.75
CA LEU A 9 -14.49 -8.09 -9.14
C LEU A 9 -13.44 -9.01 -8.50
N ALA A 10 -12.30 -9.21 -9.16
CA ALA A 10 -11.20 -10.01 -8.66
C ALA A 10 -10.53 -9.35 -7.44
N ALA A 11 -10.36 -8.02 -7.46
CA ALA A 11 -9.86 -7.26 -6.31
C ALA A 11 -10.84 -7.36 -5.12
N TRP A 12 -12.15 -7.30 -5.37
CA TRP A 12 -13.17 -7.46 -4.33
C TRP A 12 -13.18 -8.87 -3.75
N ALA A 13 -13.10 -9.90 -4.59
CA ALA A 13 -13.01 -11.30 -4.17
C ALA A 13 -11.71 -11.59 -3.41
N GLY A 14 -10.58 -11.05 -3.86
CA GLY A 14 -9.29 -11.14 -3.18
C GLY A 14 -9.29 -10.46 -1.82
N ALA A 15 -9.87 -9.26 -1.73
CA ALA A 15 -10.04 -8.56 -0.46
C ALA A 15 -10.96 -9.33 0.50
N LEU A 16 -12.08 -9.89 0.02
CA LEU A 16 -12.96 -10.75 0.83
C LEU A 16 -12.24 -12.00 1.35
N GLY A 17 -11.50 -12.69 0.49
CA GLY A 17 -10.74 -13.89 0.85
C GLY A 17 -9.66 -13.62 1.88
N PHE A 18 -8.88 -12.54 1.70
CA PHE A 18 -7.85 -12.14 2.68
C PHE A 18 -8.46 -11.68 4.01
N SER A 19 -9.62 -11.04 3.97
CA SER A 19 -10.28 -10.54 5.17
C SER A 19 -10.92 -11.68 6.00
N ILE A 20 -11.32 -12.79 5.35
CA ILE A 20 -11.66 -14.07 6.00
C ILE A 20 -10.40 -14.75 6.59
N LEU A 21 -9.28 -14.76 5.85
CA LEU A 21 -8.01 -15.37 6.29
C LEU A 21 -7.45 -14.71 7.56
N PHE A 22 -7.61 -13.38 7.69
CA PHE A 22 -7.22 -12.62 8.89
C PHE A 22 -8.26 -12.67 10.03
N ASN A 23 -9.31 -13.50 9.93
CA ASN A 23 -10.33 -13.70 10.96
C ASN A 23 -10.96 -12.37 11.49
N LEU A 24 -11.15 -11.39 10.59
CA LEU A 24 -11.78 -10.12 10.96
C LEU A 24 -13.29 -10.33 11.19
N ARG A 25 -13.68 -10.42 12.46
CA ARG A 25 -15.09 -10.61 12.85
C ARG A 25 -15.98 -9.42 12.44
N GLY A 26 -17.08 -9.72 11.74
CA GLY A 26 -18.26 -8.86 11.60
C GLY A 26 -18.07 -7.61 10.73
N LYS A 27 -18.55 -6.45 11.20
CA LYS A 27 -18.63 -5.19 10.43
C LYS A 27 -17.28 -4.71 9.87
N LYS A 28 -16.15 -5.14 10.44
CA LYS A 28 -14.79 -4.71 10.05
C LYS A 28 -14.36 -5.23 8.67
N LEU A 29 -14.83 -6.42 8.29
CA LEU A 29 -14.60 -7.05 6.99
C LEU A 29 -15.02 -6.14 5.83
N PHE A 30 -16.19 -5.51 5.98
CA PHE A 30 -16.76 -4.62 4.97
C PHE A 30 -15.88 -3.39 4.73
N TRP A 31 -15.31 -2.82 5.79
CA TRP A 31 -14.46 -1.63 5.68
C TRP A 31 -13.07 -1.94 5.11
N VAL A 32 -12.54 -3.14 5.35
CA VAL A 32 -11.32 -3.61 4.70
C VAL A 32 -11.55 -3.82 3.21
N SER A 33 -12.64 -4.48 2.83
CA SER A 33 -12.99 -4.69 1.41
C SER A 33 -13.26 -3.37 0.68
N LEU A 34 -13.91 -2.41 1.35
CA LEU A 34 -14.11 -1.06 0.81
C LEU A 34 -12.77 -0.34 0.61
N GLY A 35 -11.79 -0.56 1.50
CA GLY A 35 -10.43 -0.01 1.36
C GLY A 35 -9.73 -0.54 0.10
N GLY A 36 -9.79 -1.84 -0.16
CA GLY A 36 -9.24 -2.43 -1.39
C GLY A 36 -9.90 -1.89 -2.66
N LEU A 37 -11.23 -1.76 -2.65
CA LEU A 37 -11.98 -1.16 -3.77
C LEU A 37 -11.63 0.31 -3.99
N LEU A 38 -11.46 1.08 -2.90
CA LEU A 38 -11.10 2.50 -2.95
C LEU A 38 -9.68 2.70 -3.50
N VAL A 39 -8.73 1.84 -3.11
CA VAL A 39 -7.36 1.85 -3.66
C VAL A 39 -7.35 1.52 -5.14
N TRP A 40 -8.04 0.46 -5.54
CA TRP A 40 -8.10 0.08 -6.95
C TRP A 40 -8.77 1.17 -7.80
N ALA A 41 -9.87 1.75 -7.32
CA ALA A 41 -10.53 2.87 -7.98
C ALA A 41 -9.63 4.12 -8.04
N ALA A 42 -8.89 4.41 -6.98
CA ALA A 42 -7.93 5.53 -6.98
C ALA A 42 -6.80 5.29 -7.98
N TYR A 43 -6.28 4.07 -8.06
CA TYR A 43 -5.24 3.67 -9.01
C TYR A 43 -5.73 3.81 -10.46
N ASP A 44 -6.93 3.31 -10.78
CA ASP A 44 -7.54 3.44 -12.10
C ASP A 44 -7.76 4.91 -12.50
N ARG A 45 -8.26 5.74 -11.57
CA ARG A 45 -8.44 7.18 -11.82
C ARG A 45 -7.13 7.94 -11.99
N LEU A 46 -6.09 7.57 -11.25
CA LEU A 46 -4.75 8.15 -11.40
C LEU A 46 -4.14 7.78 -12.75
N HIS A 47 -4.35 6.55 -13.22
CA HIS A 47 -3.87 6.07 -14.51
C HIS A 47 -4.52 6.80 -15.70
N LEU A 48 -5.72 7.37 -15.52
CA LEU A 48 -6.37 8.22 -16.54
C LEU A 48 -5.75 9.63 -16.63
N ILE A 49 -5.01 10.07 -15.62
CA ILE A 49 -4.44 11.43 -15.53
C ILE A 49 -2.92 11.40 -15.75
N PHE A 50 -2.26 10.33 -15.30
CA PHE A 50 -0.81 10.18 -15.36
C PHE A 50 -0.43 8.91 -16.12
N ASP A 51 0.39 9.07 -17.17
CA ASP A 51 0.93 7.98 -17.99
C ASP A 51 2.12 7.25 -17.32
N SER A 52 2.39 7.56 -16.05
CA SER A 52 3.53 7.03 -15.30
C SER A 52 3.07 6.16 -14.14
N ASP A 53 3.30 4.85 -14.27
CA ASP A 53 2.94 3.84 -13.26
C ASP A 53 3.53 4.14 -11.87
N TYR A 54 4.71 4.75 -11.81
CA TYR A 54 5.39 5.10 -10.56
C TYR A 54 4.61 6.14 -9.75
N VAL A 55 4.10 7.17 -10.43
CA VAL A 55 3.32 8.26 -9.80
C VAL A 55 1.96 7.75 -9.37
N CYS A 56 1.34 6.89 -10.19
CA CYS A 56 0.10 6.21 -9.85
C CYS A 56 0.24 5.34 -8.60
N CYS A 57 1.31 4.56 -8.48
CA CYS A 57 1.61 3.76 -7.30
C CYS A 57 1.85 4.62 -6.05
N PHE A 58 2.61 5.71 -6.17
CA PHE A 58 2.82 6.66 -5.06
C PHE A 58 1.49 7.26 -4.58
N GLY A 59 0.65 7.73 -5.51
CA GLY A 59 -0.65 8.33 -5.20
C GLY A 59 -1.63 7.31 -4.58
N ALA A 60 -1.71 6.10 -5.14
CA ALA A 60 -2.54 5.04 -4.60
C ALA A 60 -2.10 4.62 -3.18
N ALA A 61 -0.79 4.49 -2.94
CA ALA A 61 -0.24 4.19 -1.61
C ALA A 61 -0.54 5.31 -0.60
N ALA A 62 -0.46 6.58 -1.02
CA ALA A 62 -0.82 7.71 -0.17
C ALA A 62 -2.32 7.70 0.20
N ILE A 63 -3.21 7.52 -0.78
CA ILE A 63 -4.66 7.45 -0.54
C ILE A 63 -5.01 6.27 0.37
N LEU A 64 -4.42 5.10 0.12
CA LEU A 64 -4.55 3.93 0.98
C LEU A 64 -4.14 4.25 2.42
N GLN A 65 -2.97 4.86 2.62
CA GLN A 65 -2.49 5.20 3.95
C GLN A 65 -3.41 6.20 4.65
N ILE A 66 -3.93 7.21 3.94
CA ILE A 66 -4.88 8.19 4.50
C ILE A 66 -6.15 7.46 4.97
N TYR A 67 -6.69 6.59 4.12
CA TYR A 67 -7.87 5.80 4.44
C TYR A 67 -7.63 4.88 5.64
N ALA A 68 -6.51 4.17 5.66
CA ALA A 68 -6.13 3.25 6.73
C ALA A 68 -5.94 3.98 8.07
N GLU A 69 -5.29 5.13 8.09
CA GLU A 69 -5.12 5.99 9.29
C GLU A 69 -6.46 6.55 9.79
N CYS A 70 -7.37 6.92 8.88
CA CYS A 70 -8.70 7.41 9.25
C CYS A 70 -9.56 6.29 9.85
N MET A 71 -9.55 5.11 9.21
CA MET A 71 -10.40 3.99 9.58
C MET A 71 -9.89 3.21 10.80
N ALA A 72 -8.57 3.12 10.99
CA ALA A 72 -7.97 2.52 12.19
C ALA A 72 -8.46 3.20 13.48
N ARG A 73 -8.65 4.53 13.46
CA ARG A 73 -9.21 5.28 14.60
C ARG A 73 -10.67 4.96 14.86
N ARG A 74 -11.47 4.80 13.82
CA ARG A 74 -12.90 4.46 13.96
C ARG A 74 -13.13 3.02 14.41
N GLN A 75 -12.30 2.07 13.97
CA GLN A 75 -12.51 0.64 14.23
C GLN A 75 -11.60 0.02 15.29
N LYS A 76 -10.65 0.78 15.84
CA LYS A 76 -9.62 0.29 16.78
C LYS A 76 -8.93 -0.96 16.24
N THR A 77 -8.58 -0.93 14.95
CA THR A 77 -7.86 -1.99 14.26
C THR A 77 -6.53 -1.45 13.75
N PRO A 78 -5.46 -2.27 13.78
CA PRO A 78 -4.16 -1.83 13.32
C PRO A 78 -4.20 -1.45 11.83
N VAL A 79 -3.57 -0.32 11.50
CA VAL A 79 -3.48 0.26 10.14
C VAL A 79 -2.93 -0.76 9.13
N THR A 80 -2.01 -1.62 9.59
CA THR A 80 -1.35 -2.66 8.79
C THR A 80 -2.32 -3.65 8.16
N VAL A 81 -3.46 -3.93 8.78
CA VAL A 81 -4.44 -4.89 8.22
C VAL A 81 -5.09 -4.34 6.96
N PHE A 82 -5.43 -3.05 6.95
CA PHE A 82 -5.95 -2.40 5.74
C PHE A 82 -4.88 -2.28 4.67
N LEU A 83 -3.65 -1.96 5.09
CA LEU A 83 -2.52 -1.80 4.20
C LEU A 83 -2.19 -3.08 3.45
N VAL A 84 -2.00 -4.18 4.19
CA VAL A 84 -1.64 -5.48 3.62
C VAL A 84 -2.73 -5.97 2.67
N ALA A 85 -4.01 -5.92 3.10
CA ALA A 85 -5.12 -6.40 2.27
C ALA A 85 -5.25 -5.65 0.93
N ALA A 86 -5.06 -4.33 0.93
CA ALA A 86 -5.18 -3.51 -0.27
C ALA A 86 -3.90 -3.45 -1.12
N MET A 87 -2.72 -3.63 -0.51
CA MET A 87 -1.43 -3.63 -1.23
C MET A 87 -1.19 -4.89 -2.05
N ILE A 88 -1.72 -6.06 -1.65
CA ILE A 88 -1.49 -7.34 -2.34
C ILE A 88 -1.71 -7.26 -3.87
N PRO A 89 -2.86 -6.77 -4.39
CA PRO A 89 -3.06 -6.66 -5.83
C PRO A 89 -2.22 -5.56 -6.50
N MET A 90 -1.70 -4.61 -5.72
CA MET A 90 -0.96 -3.47 -6.23
C MET A 90 0.54 -3.75 -6.36
N ILE A 91 1.08 -4.76 -5.66
CA ILE A 91 2.50 -5.12 -5.75
C ILE A 91 2.77 -5.71 -7.15
N PRO A 92 3.57 -5.04 -7.99
CA PRO A 92 3.87 -5.53 -9.32
C PRO A 92 4.86 -6.70 -9.19
N GLY A 93 4.34 -7.93 -9.16
CA GLY A 93 5.16 -9.14 -9.08
C GLY A 93 5.97 -9.41 -10.36
N GLY A 94 5.49 -8.94 -11.51
CA GLY A 94 6.14 -9.12 -12.82
C GLY A 94 7.53 -8.48 -12.91
N PRO A 95 7.69 -7.16 -12.70
CA PRO A 95 8.99 -6.49 -12.71
C PRO A 95 9.98 -7.11 -11.71
N LEU A 96 9.48 -7.48 -10.53
CA LEU A 96 10.28 -8.11 -9.49
C LEU A 96 10.78 -9.50 -9.92
N TYR A 97 9.92 -10.30 -10.55
CA TYR A 97 10.30 -11.58 -11.12
C TYR A 97 11.32 -11.42 -12.26
N HIS A 98 11.09 -10.49 -13.19
CA HIS A 98 12.01 -10.23 -14.30
C HIS A 98 13.39 -9.77 -13.82
N THR A 99 13.46 -8.93 -12.78
CA THR A 99 14.75 -8.57 -12.18
C THR A 99 15.49 -9.78 -11.63
N MET A 100 14.79 -10.68 -10.94
CA MET A 100 15.39 -11.89 -10.38
C MET A 100 15.83 -12.86 -11.48
N GLU A 101 15.03 -12.98 -12.56
CA GLU A 101 15.39 -13.77 -13.73
C GLU A 101 16.65 -13.23 -14.42
N ALA A 102 16.76 -11.91 -14.61
CA ALA A 102 17.94 -11.27 -15.19
C ALA A 102 19.20 -11.49 -14.33
N ALA A 103 19.05 -11.52 -13.00
CA ALA A 103 20.14 -11.85 -12.09
C ALA A 103 20.62 -13.30 -12.26
N LEU A 104 19.69 -14.25 -12.42
CA LEU A 104 20.00 -15.66 -12.64
C LEU A 104 20.65 -15.91 -14.01
N ARG A 105 20.27 -15.15 -15.04
CA ARG A 105 20.86 -15.21 -16.39
C ARG A 105 22.22 -14.50 -16.51
N GLN A 106 22.72 -13.88 -15.43
CA GLN A 106 23.96 -13.08 -15.40
C GLN A 106 24.00 -11.91 -16.41
N GLU A 107 22.84 -11.42 -16.84
CA GLU A 107 22.73 -10.28 -17.76
C GLU A 107 22.74 -8.97 -16.97
N TRP A 108 23.92 -8.55 -16.52
CA TRP A 108 24.10 -7.40 -15.61
C TRP A 108 23.50 -6.07 -16.12
N LYS A 109 23.47 -5.86 -17.45
CA LYS A 109 22.85 -4.67 -18.06
C LYS A 109 21.33 -4.64 -17.86
N VAL A 110 20.67 -5.77 -18.12
CA VAL A 110 19.20 -5.91 -17.99
C VAL A 110 18.80 -5.91 -16.52
N PHE A 111 19.61 -6.56 -15.68
CA PHE A 111 19.44 -6.55 -14.23
C PHE A 111 19.48 -5.13 -13.65
N ALA A 112 20.43 -4.29 -14.07
CA ALA A 112 20.55 -2.93 -13.57
C ALA A 112 19.34 -2.07 -13.96
N ASP A 113 18.88 -2.18 -15.20
CA ASP A 113 17.77 -1.39 -15.74
C ASP A 113 16.42 -1.78 -15.10
N GLN A 114 16.12 -3.08 -15.05
CA GLN A 114 14.91 -3.58 -14.42
C GLN A 114 14.98 -3.41 -12.89
N GLY A 115 16.17 -3.56 -12.30
CA GLY A 115 16.41 -3.39 -10.87
C GLY A 115 16.11 -1.97 -10.41
N LEU A 116 16.51 -0.98 -11.21
CA LEU A 116 16.18 0.42 -10.96
C LEU A 116 14.67 0.66 -11.01
N SER A 117 13.97 0.09 -11.99
CA SER A 117 12.51 0.18 -12.10
C SER A 117 11.80 -0.38 -10.85
N THR A 118 12.21 -1.57 -10.40
CA THR A 118 11.67 -2.20 -9.18
C THR A 118 11.97 -1.38 -7.91
N LEU A 119 13.17 -0.80 -7.82
CA LEU A 119 13.55 0.12 -6.75
C LEU A 119 12.66 1.36 -6.75
N LEU A 120 12.45 1.99 -7.91
CA LEU A 120 11.60 3.18 -8.04
C LEU A 120 10.15 2.89 -7.62
N PHE A 121 9.60 1.73 -8.00
CA PHE A 121 8.27 1.31 -7.54
C PHE A 121 8.21 1.14 -6.02
N THR A 122 9.18 0.43 -5.45
CA THR A 122 9.23 0.16 -4.00
C THR A 122 9.40 1.46 -3.21
N LEU A 123 10.28 2.36 -3.68
CA LEU A 123 10.49 3.68 -3.10
C LEU A 123 9.25 4.58 -3.26
N GLY A 124 8.52 4.48 -4.37
CA GLY A 124 7.27 5.20 -4.57
C GLY A 124 6.19 4.78 -3.57
N ILE A 125 5.99 3.47 -3.39
CA ILE A 125 5.01 2.95 -2.42
C ILE A 125 5.43 3.31 -0.99
N ALA A 126 6.69 3.05 -0.63
CA ALA A 126 7.23 3.36 0.69
C ALA A 126 7.17 4.87 0.98
N GLY A 127 7.55 5.69 0.00
CA GLY A 127 7.50 7.15 0.07
C GLY A 127 6.08 7.65 0.28
N GLY A 128 5.10 7.15 -0.47
CA GLY A 128 3.69 7.55 -0.32
C GLY A 128 3.15 7.24 1.08
N VAL A 129 3.43 6.05 1.59
CA VAL A 129 3.05 5.65 2.96
C VAL A 129 3.74 6.51 4.01
N LEU A 130 5.06 6.71 3.89
CA LEU A 130 5.85 7.47 4.86
C LEU A 130 5.46 8.95 4.87
N CYS A 131 5.23 9.56 3.71
CA CYS A 131 4.78 10.95 3.61
C CYS A 131 3.46 11.16 4.36
N VAL A 132 2.47 10.30 4.11
CA VAL A 132 1.17 10.42 4.78
C VAL A 132 1.30 10.15 6.29
N THR A 133 2.07 9.13 6.67
CA THR A 133 2.29 8.80 8.08
C THR A 133 3.00 9.93 8.80
N ALA A 134 4.00 10.56 8.16
CA ALA A 134 4.72 11.71 8.69
C ALA A 134 3.79 12.91 8.88
N VAL A 135 2.98 13.25 7.88
CA VAL A 135 1.99 14.35 7.98
C VAL A 135 1.00 14.07 9.12
N PHE A 136 0.44 12.86 9.21
CA PHE A 136 -0.48 12.50 10.31
C PHE A 136 0.19 12.54 11.68
N SER A 137 1.44 12.07 11.77
CA SER A 137 2.24 12.10 13.00
C SER A 137 2.58 13.53 13.43
N LEU A 138 2.90 14.41 12.48
CA LEU A 138 3.16 15.83 12.73
C LEU A 138 1.90 16.56 13.18
N ILE A 139 0.76 16.36 12.52
CA ILE A 139 -0.52 16.96 12.94
C ILE A 139 -0.89 16.51 14.36
N ARG A 140 -0.67 15.22 14.69
CA ARG A 140 -0.89 14.70 16.05
C ARG A 140 0.04 15.37 17.05
N ARG A 141 1.35 15.42 16.75
CA ARG A 141 2.35 16.10 17.58
C ARG A 141 2.09 17.60 17.75
N GLY A 142 1.51 18.26 16.74
CA GLY A 142 1.16 19.68 16.79
C GLY A 142 -0.08 19.97 17.65
N LEU A 143 -1.04 19.06 17.71
CA LEU A 143 -2.23 19.16 18.58
C LEU A 143 -1.92 18.77 20.03
N SER A 144 -0.98 17.86 20.24
CA SER A 144 -0.42 17.56 21.55
C SER A 144 0.84 18.39 21.76
N GLY A 145 0.69 19.69 22.06
CA GLY A 145 1.79 20.50 22.57
C GLY A 145 2.58 19.71 23.62
N PHE A 146 3.90 19.59 23.39
CA PHE A 146 4.89 18.89 24.21
C PHE A 146 4.55 18.87 25.72
N PRO A 147 4.60 17.72 26.43
CA PRO A 147 5.84 16.98 26.69
C PRO A 147 5.62 15.44 26.61
N ALA A 148 6.57 14.51 26.72
CA ALA A 148 7.94 14.48 27.18
C ALA A 148 8.66 13.29 26.51
N THR A 149 9.96 13.43 26.34
CA THR A 149 10.93 12.34 26.41
C THR A 149 10.59 11.32 27.51
N ARG A 150 10.49 10.03 27.16
CA ARG A 150 10.76 8.81 27.97
C ARG A 150 10.73 7.64 26.99
N CYS A 151 11.64 6.69 26.95
CA CYS A 151 12.94 6.51 27.55
C CYS A 151 13.53 5.34 26.77
N SER A 152 14.78 5.45 26.33
CA SER A 152 15.60 4.27 26.07
C SER A 152 15.91 3.64 27.43
N ALA A 153 15.29 2.52 27.81
CA ALA A 153 15.76 1.67 28.92
C ALA A 153 15.06 0.30 28.95
N GLY A 154 15.86 -0.79 28.97
CA GLY A 154 15.48 -2.15 29.37
C GLY A 154 14.99 -3.02 28.21
N GLN A 155 15.77 -3.94 27.61
CA GLN A 155 16.49 -5.06 28.23
C GLN A 155 15.67 -5.71 29.34
N HIS A 156 15.05 -6.84 29.02
CA HIS A 156 15.21 -8.12 29.73
C HIS A 156 14.86 -9.27 28.78
#